data_AF-A0A955N9H6-F1
#
_entry.id   AF-A0A955N9H6-F1
#
_cell.length_a   1.000
_cell.length_b   1.000
_cell.length_c   1.000
_cell.angle_alpha   90.00
_cell.angle_beta   90.00
_cell.angle_gamma   90.00
#
_symmetry.space_group_name_H-M   'P 1'
#
loop_
_entity.id
_entity.type
_entity.pdbx_description
1 polymer ?
#
loop_
_entity_poly.entity_id
_entity_poly.type
_entity_poly.pdbx_seq_one_letter_code
_entity_poly.pdbx_strand_id
1 'polypeptide(L)' 'MGIFFLIAGLIGLLAPRLAWYLGEGWKLKDVEPSDLLLITTRIGGLIAIVIGIAMLGNGA' A
#
# COMPACT_ATOMS: atom_id res chain seq x y z
N MET A 1 15.19 -6.31 1.90
CA MET A 1 13.87 -6.43 1.24
C MET A 1 12.70 -6.01 2.13
N GLY A 2 12.67 -6.31 3.43
CA GLY A 2 11.55 -5.92 4.32
C GLY A 2 11.25 -4.42 4.42
N ILE A 3 12.27 -3.56 4.30
CA ILE A 3 12.10 -2.08 4.27
C ILE A 3 11.19 -1.63 3.12
N PHE A 4 11.27 -2.28 1.96
CA PHE A 4 10.41 -1.94 0.82
C PHE A 4 8.93 -2.17 1.15
N PHE A 5 8.61 -3.31 1.78
CA PHE A 5 7.25 -3.63 2.23
C PHE A 5 6.75 -2.66 3.29
N LEU A 6 7.62 -2.18 4.18
CA LEU A 6 7.26 -1.14 5.15
C LEU A 6 6.91 0.17 4.45
N ILE A 7 7.74 0.65 3.51
CA ILE A 7 7.49 1.92 2.80
C ILE A 7 6.21 1.81 1.97
N ALA A 8 6.06 0.75 1.17
CA ALA A 8 4.87 0.53 0.36
C ALA A 8 3.61 0.39 1.23
N GLY A 9 3.72 -0.33 2.35
CA GLY A 9 2.62 -0.49 3.31
C GLY A 9 2.23 0.82 4.00
N LEU A 10 3.20 1.66 4.35
CA LEU A 10 2.95 2.97 4.95
C LEU A 10 2.24 3.91 3.96
N ILE A 11 2.64 3.91 2.69
CA ILE A 11 1.98 4.67 1.63
C ILE A 11 0.55 4.17 1.43
N GLY A 12 0.33 2.85 1.38
CA GLY A 12 -1.02 2.26 1.26
C GLY A 12 -1.93 2.59 2.45
N LEU A 13 -1.39 2.63 3.67
CA LEU A 13 -2.15 2.88 4.89
C LEU A 13 -2.48 4.37 5.08
N LEU A 14 -1.48 5.26 4.95
CA LEU A 14 -1.61 6.69 5.24
C LEU A 14 -2.13 7.48 4.03
N ALA A 15 -1.74 7.07 2.82
CA ALA A 15 -2.05 7.77 1.57
C ALA A 15 -2.61 6.80 0.52
N PRO A 16 -3.75 6.11 0.77
CA PRO A 16 -4.31 5.11 -0.14
C PRO A 16 -4.65 5.67 -1.53
N ARG A 17 -5.03 6.95 -1.63
CA ARG A 17 -5.24 7.62 -2.92
C ARG A 17 -3.96 7.75 -3.73
N LEU A 18 -2.84 8.07 -3.06
CA LEU A 18 -1.53 8.11 -3.70
C LEU A 18 -1.07 6.71 -4.10
N ALA A 19 -1.24 5.71 -3.22
CA ALA A 19 -0.93 4.31 -3.52
C ALA A 19 -1.69 3.81 -4.75
N TRP A 20 -2.99 4.09 -4.82
CA TRP A 20 -3.81 3.78 -5.98
C TRP A 20 -3.35 4.53 -7.23
N TYR A 21 -3.06 5.84 -7.12
CA TYR A 21 -2.60 6.65 -8.24
C TYR A 21 -1.29 6.14 -8.83
N LEU A 22 -0.33 5.74 -8.00
CA LEU A 22 0.95 5.17 -8.43
C LEU A 22 0.79 3.80 -9.13
N GLY A 23 -0.23 3.02 -8.78
CA GLY A 23 -0.47 1.70 -9.38
C GLY A 23 -1.29 1.76 -10.67
N GLU A 24 -2.52 2.26 -10.56
CA GLU A 24 -3.53 2.20 -11.62
C GLU A 24 -4.12 3.57 -11.96
N GLY A 25 -4.21 4.47 -10.99
CA GLY A 25 -4.88 5.75 -11.18
C GLY A 25 -4.23 6.66 -12.21
N TRP A 26 -2.92 6.54 -12.45
CA TRP A 26 -2.23 7.27 -13.53
C TRP A 26 -2.68 6.84 -14.94
N LYS A 27 -3.26 5.65 -15.09
CA LYS A 27 -3.73 5.10 -16.38
C LYS A 27 -5.18 5.50 -16.70
N LEU A 28 -5.92 5.91 -15.68
CA LEU A 28 -7.35 6.19 -15.77
C LEU A 28 -7.53 7.71 -15.88
N LYS A 29 -8.32 8.13 -16.88
CA LYS A 29 -8.64 9.54 -17.06
C LYS A 29 -9.96 9.87 -16.36
N ASP A 30 -9.94 10.85 -15.46
CA ASP A 30 -11.13 11.39 -14.77
C ASP A 30 -11.94 10.34 -13.98
N VAL A 31 -11.28 9.28 -13.48
CA VAL A 31 -11.89 8.26 -12.63
C VAL A 31 -11.36 8.41 -11.22
N GLU A 32 -12.26 8.50 -10.24
CA GLU A 32 -11.88 8.48 -8.82
C GLU A 32 -11.92 7.05 -8.26
N PRO A 33 -10.99 6.70 -7.35
CA PRO A 33 -11.02 5.40 -6.68
C PRO A 33 -12.28 5.28 -5.82
N SER A 34 -12.94 4.12 -5.88
CA SER A 34 -14.09 3.84 -5.02
C SER A 34 -13.69 3.74 -3.56
N ASP A 35 -14.63 4.02 -2.66
CA ASP A 35 -14.38 3.90 -1.20
C ASP A 35 -13.93 2.50 -0.80
N LEU A 36 -14.49 1.47 -1.43
CA LEU A 36 -14.08 0.08 -1.21
C LEU A 36 -12.61 -0.14 -1.60
N LEU A 37 -12.18 0.42 -2.73
CA LEU A 37 -10.79 0.32 -3.19
C LEU A 37 -9.83 1.05 -2.23
N LEU A 38 -10.23 2.19 -1.68
CA LEU A 38 -9.43 2.90 -0.68
C LEU A 38 -9.31 2.11 0.63
N ILE A 39 -10.40 1.47 1.07
CA ILE A 39 -10.41 0.61 2.27
C ILE A 39 -9.51 -0.62 2.06
N THR A 40 -9.65 -1.32 0.92
CA THR A 40 -8.82 -2.49 0.63
C THR A 40 -7.35 -2.12 0.48
N THR A 41 -7.03 -0.95 -0.08
CA THR A 41 -5.66 -0.42 -0.16
C THR A 41 -5.08 -0.19 1.23
N ARG A 42 -5.86 0.35 2.18
CA ARG A 42 -5.43 0.51 3.57
C ARG A 42 -5.17 -0.82 4.27
N ILE A 43 -6.07 -1.79 4.09
CA ILE A 43 -5.92 -3.14 4.65
C ILE A 43 -4.69 -3.83 4.07
N GLY A 44 -4.50 -3.77 2.75
CA GLY A 44 -3.31 -4.28 2.08
C GLY A 44 -2.03 -3.60 2.57
N GLY A 45 -2.07 -2.29 2.81
CA GLY A 45 -0.97 -1.54 3.40
C GLY A 45 -0.61 -2.01 4.82
N LEU A 46 -1.61 -2.25 5.67
CA LEU A 46 -1.41 -2.82 7.01
C LEU A 46 -0.77 -4.22 6.94
N ILE A 47 -1.24 -5.08 6.04
CA ILE A 47 -0.67 -6.41 5.82
C ILE A 47 0.79 -6.32 5.36
N ALA A 48 1.08 -5.43 4.40
CA ALA A 48 2.45 -5.19 3.92
C ALA A 48 3.39 -4.71 5.03
N ILE A 49 2.91 -3.87 5.96
CA ILE A 49 3.68 -3.46 7.14
C ILE A 49 4.00 -4.67 8.02
N VAL A 50 3.02 -5.51 8.34
CA VAL A 50 3.21 -6.71 9.17
C VAL A 50 4.25 -7.64 8.54
N ILE A 51 4.15 -7.87 7.22
CA ILE A 51 5.12 -8.68 6.47
C ILE A 51 6.51 -8.03 6.53
N GLY A 52 6.61 -6.71 6.31
CA GLY A 52 7.87 -5.98 6.37
C GLY A 52 8.56 -6.11 7.73
N ILE A 53 7.81 -5.99 8.84
CA ILE A 53 8.33 -6.20 10.20
C ILE A 53 8.80 -7.64 10.37
N ALA A 54 7.98 -8.62 9.99
CA ALA A 54 8.32 -10.04 10.12
C ALA A 54 9.59 -10.40 9.32
N MET A 55 9.78 -9.84 8.13
CA MET A 55 10.97 -10.06 7.31
C MET A 55 12.23 -9.46 7.93
N LEU A 56 12.13 -8.28 8.55
CA LEU A 56 13.27 -7.66 9.24
C LEU A 56 13.61 -8.38 10.55
N GLY A 57 12.60 -8.87 11.28
CA GLY A 57 12.78 -9.63 12.51
C GLY A 57 13.38 -11.02 12.31
N ASN A 58 13.20 -11.63 11.12
CA ASN A 58 13.71 -12.96 10.81
C ASN A 58 15.09 -12.99 10.14
N GLY A 59 15.80 -11.86 10.04
CA GLY A 59 17.21 -11.82 9.61
C GLY A 59 17.50 -12.62 8.33
N ALA A 60 16.79 -12.32 7.24
CA ALA A 60 17.17 -12.78 5.90
C ALA A 60 18.24 -11.86 5.29
#